data_AF-A0A8T6LS93-F1
#
_entry.id   AF-A0A8T6LS93-F1
#
_cell.length_a   1.000
_cell.length_b   1.000
_cell.length_c   1.000
_cell.angle_alpha   90.00
_cell.angle_beta   90.00
_cell.angle_gamma   90.00
#
_symmetry.space_group_name_H-M   'P 1'
#
loop_
_entity.id
_entity.type
_entity.pdbx_description
1 polymer ?
#
loop_
_entity_poly.entity_id
_entity_poly.type
_entity_poly.pdbx_seq_one_letter_code
_entity_poly.pdbx_strand_id
1 'polypeptide(L)' 'MQISEKEWKELKRKEKLLKQSASILSVEPQDLPRVIQRFASEIKEMDEKLKK' A
#
# COMPACT_ATOMS: atom_id res chain seq x y z
N MET A 1 -17.08 13.18 -18.74
CA MET A 1 -17.42 11.77 -18.42
C MET A 1 -18.20 11.74 -17.12
N GLN A 2 -19.40 11.15 -17.11
CA GLN A 2 -20.13 10.88 -15.87
C GLN A 2 -19.67 9.52 -15.33
N ILE A 3 -19.20 9.49 -14.08
CA ILE A 3 -18.77 8.27 -13.39
C ILE A 3 -20.04 7.57 -12.88
N SER A 4 -20.13 6.25 -13.02
CA SER A 4 -21.27 5.49 -12.47
C SER A 4 -21.24 5.46 -10.94
N GLU A 5 -22.40 5.28 -10.29
CA GLU A 5 -22.46 5.16 -8.82
C GLU A 5 -21.61 3.99 -8.30
N LYS A 6 -21.60 2.88 -9.05
CA LYS A 6 -20.79 1.70 -8.74
C LYS A 6 -19.30 2.04 -8.75
N GLU A 7 -18.85 2.69 -9.81
CA GLU A 7 -17.45 3.08 -9.98
C GLU A 7 -17.02 4.10 -8.91
N TRP A 8 -17.89 5.05 -8.55
CA TRP A 8 -17.66 5.96 -7.44
C TRP A 8 -17.49 5.22 -6.09
N LYS A 9 -18.37 4.26 -5.79
CA LYS A 9 -18.27 3.44 -4.57
C LYS A 9 -16.98 2.63 -4.53
N GLU A 10 -16.54 2.09 -5.67
CA GLU A 10 -15.27 1.37 -5.77
C GLU A 10 -14.07 2.28 -5.53
N LEU A 11 -14.06 3.49 -6.12
CA LEU A 11 -13.00 4.47 -5.88
C LEU A 11 -12.93 4.89 -4.41
N LYS A 12 -14.07 5.13 -3.77
CA LYS A 12 -14.13 5.46 -2.33
C LYS A 12 -13.62 4.32 -1.45
N ARG A 13 -13.92 3.07 -1.79
CA ARG A 13 -13.38 1.90 -1.09
C ARG A 13 -11.85 1.84 -1.23
N LYS A 14 -11.31 2.03 -2.44
CA LYS A 14 -9.87 2.04 -2.70
C LYS A 14 -9.17 3.18 -1.95
N GLU A 15 -9.74 4.37 -1.96
CA GLU A 15 -9.24 5.53 -1.20
C GLU A 15 -9.15 5.22 0.30
N LYS A 16 -10.19 4.59 0.89
CA LYS A 16 -10.20 4.20 2.29
C LYS A 16 -9.07 3.23 2.61
N LEU A 17 -8.88 2.20 1.79
CA LEU A 17 -7.79 1.24 1.95
C LEU A 17 -6.43 1.91 1.88
N LEU A 18 -6.23 2.80 0.90
CA LEU A 18 -4.98 3.54 0.73
C LEU A 18 -4.65 4.36 1.98
N LYS A 19 -5.62 5.11 2.51
CA LYS A 19 -5.45 5.92 3.74
C LYS A 19 -5.16 5.06 4.97
N GLN A 20 -5.85 3.93 5.11
CA GLN A 20 -5.61 3.00 6.21
C GLN A 20 -4.19 2.42 6.16
N SER A 21 -3.76 1.94 4.99
CA SER A 21 -2.40 1.41 4.82
C SER A 21 -1.32 2.48 5.05
N ALA A 22 -1.54 3.70 4.54
CA ALA A 22 -0.64 4.83 4.75
C ALA A 22 -0.48 5.16 6.23
N SER A 23 -1.58 5.19 6.97
CA SER A 23 -1.59 5.40 8.42
C SER A 23 -0.88 4.29 9.19
N ILE A 24 -1.08 3.02 8.84
CA ILE A 24 -0.41 1.88 9.50
C ILE A 24 1.11 1.99 9.35
N LEU A 25 1.57 2.37 8.16
CA LEU A 25 2.99 2.49 7.85
C LEU A 25 3.56 3.88 8.20
N SER A 26 2.73 4.79 8.74
CA SER A 26 3.09 6.17 9.10
C SER A 26 3.75 6.93 7.95
N VAL A 27 3.20 6.80 6.74
CA VAL A 27 3.69 7.47 5.53
C VAL A 27 2.56 8.15 4.78
N GLU A 28 2.92 9.06 3.88
CA GLU A 28 1.93 9.66 2.99
C GLU A 28 1.44 8.66 1.93
N PRO A 29 0.17 8.76 1.48
CA PRO A 29 -0.39 7.85 0.48
C PRO A 29 0.43 7.73 -0.81
N GLN A 30 1.05 8.82 -1.27
CA GLN A 30 1.92 8.82 -2.46
C GLN A 30 3.22 8.04 -2.26
N ASP A 31 3.68 7.88 -1.02
CA ASP A 31 4.94 7.20 -0.69
C ASP A 31 4.76 5.70 -0.47
N LEU A 32 3.53 5.23 -0.27
CA LEU A 32 3.19 3.83 -0.03
C LEU A 32 3.88 2.84 -0.99
N PRO A 33 3.85 3.03 -2.33
CA PRO A 33 4.47 2.07 -3.24
C PRO A 33 5.97 1.89 -2.99
N ARG A 34 6.69 3.00 -2.76
CA ARG A 34 8.13 2.99 -2.49
C ARG A 34 8.44 2.30 -1.16
N VAL A 35 7.63 2.56 -0.13
CA VAL A 35 7.83 1.99 1.22
C VAL A 35 7.56 0.49 1.22
N ILE A 36 6.49 0.04 0.53
CA ILE A 36 6.17 -1.38 0.39
C ILE A 36 7.30 -2.12 -0.33
N GLN A 37 7.84 -1.56 -1.41
CA GLN A 37 8.99 -2.16 -2.12
C GLN A 37 10.20 -2.31 -1.20
N ARG A 38 10.52 -1.28 -0.42
CA ARG A 38 11.63 -1.33 0.55
C ARG A 38 11.43 -2.44 1.59
N PHE A 39 10.26 -2.52 2.21
CA PHE A 39 9.96 -3.55 3.20
C PHE A 39 10.00 -4.96 2.61
N ALA A 40 9.52 -5.15 1.38
CA ALA A 40 9.62 -6.44 0.70
C ALA A 40 11.08 -6.87 0.48
N SER A 41 11.96 -5.94 0.10
CA SER A 41 13.40 -6.19 -0.01
C SER A 41 14.03 -6.54 1.33
N GLU A 42 13.72 -5.78 2.39
CA GLU A 42 14.25 -6.02 3.74
C GLU A 42 13.83 -7.39 4.30
N ILE A 43 12.57 -7.79 4.10
CA ILE A 43 12.08 -9.13 4.50
C ILE A 43 12.84 -10.22 3.75
N LYS A 44 13.06 -10.05 2.44
CA LYS A 44 13.84 -11.01 1.65
C LYS A 44 15.28 -11.14 2.17
N GLU A 45 15.92 -10.03 2.51
CA GLU A 45 17.26 -10.05 3.11
C GLU A 45 17.28 -10.74 4.48
N MET A 46 16.23 -10.57 5.30
CA MET A 46 16.08 -11.27 6.58
C MET A 46 15.97 -12.78 6.35
N ASP A 47 15.14 -13.22 5.42
CA ASP A 47 14.95 -14.64 5.08
C ASP A 47 16.25 -15.28 4.55
N GLU A 48 17.02 -14.55 3.74
CA GLU A 48 18.31 -15.02 3.23
C GLU A 48 19.36 -15.15 4.34
N LYS A 49 19.34 -14.26 5.34
CA LYS A 49 20.23 -14.32 6.51
C LYS A 49 19.88 -15.48 7.45
N LEU A 50 18.59 -15.79 7.61
CA LEU A 50 18.13 -16.89 8.47
C LEU A 50 18.38 -18.29 7.88
N LYS A 51 18.52 -18.41 6.56
CA LYS A 51 18.84 -19.68 5.86
C LYS A 51 20.33 -20.04 5.88
N LYS A 52 21.19 -19.16 6.38
CA LYS A 52 22.63 -19.40 6.59
C LYS A 52 22.89 -19.83 8.02
#